data_AF-A0A8C5PKW6-F1
#
_entry.id   AF-A0A8C5PKW6-F1
#
_cell.length_a   1.000
_cell.length_b   1.000
_cell.length_c   1.000
_cell.angle_alpha   90.00
_cell.angle_beta   90.00
_cell.angle_gamma   90.00
#
_symmetry.space_group_name_H-M   'P 1'
#
loop_
_entity.id
_entity.type
_entity.pdbx_description
1 polymer ?
#
loop_
_entity_poly.entity_id
_entity_poly.type
_entity_poly.pdbx_seq_one_letter_code
_entity_poly.pdbx_strand_id
1 'polypeptide(L)'
;MKRIATLPIRTWRRRQSSLTHVSGVHTSEVDGVFSAEQHSGEESTREDNHILQSDKNFLPKKKFAILMAYCGVRYYGMQVNLGESAFPTIEGTLISALIKAGCVPERFSSNLNGLYFQRCARTDKGVSAVGQLVSTRLLISSNPVEEINSHLPPDIRVIDIKRVTKGFNAKRACDGRTYSYMLPTYALSDCSTSAPDPNFRLAREDFHRINGILSFYRGARNYHNFTARKAAEDQSAWRNIFSVSCSEPVVHQGIEFASIMFTGQSFMMHQIRKMVAMLIAIARGIVCEDILPHCVQMEKETVSVHWRPSSVFSGNLYKGDAIIPAKPDRVWECLKPETGGLRVKWDNNVDDFQVLEKVTDDVSVCRTVTPSAAMGIIAPRDFIDVVLIKRYEDGAITSNATNVEHPDCPPQRKFVRGFNHPCGSFCVPVPGEPEKTQVLCFFQTDLSGHIPQSVVESFFPISMNTFFTNLAKAVKELKV
;
A
#
# COMPACT_ATOMS: atom_id res chain seq x y z
N MET A 1 1.12 50.41 -8.68
CA MET A 1 0.22 49.58 -7.82
C MET A 1 -1.19 49.59 -8.39
N LYS A 2 -1.58 48.55 -9.13
CA LYS A 2 -2.98 48.31 -9.53
C LYS A 2 -3.40 46.96 -8.96
N ARG A 3 -4.46 46.98 -8.16
CA ARG A 3 -5.00 45.87 -7.36
C ARG A 3 -5.46 44.74 -8.29
N ILE A 4 -5.01 43.52 -8.01
CA ILE A 4 -5.61 42.28 -8.51
C ILE A 4 -7.06 42.26 -8.01
N ALA A 5 -8.01 42.09 -8.91
CA ALA A 5 -9.43 41.99 -8.58
C ALA A 5 -9.69 40.69 -7.81
N THR A 6 -9.75 40.77 -6.49
CA THR A 6 -10.37 39.73 -5.66
C THR A 6 -11.87 39.73 -5.96
N LEU A 7 -12.33 38.73 -6.71
CA LEU A 7 -13.75 38.44 -6.88
C LEU A 7 -14.37 38.09 -5.52
N PRO A 8 -15.56 38.61 -5.18
CA PRO A 8 -16.18 38.39 -3.88
C PRO A 8 -16.57 36.92 -3.68
N ILE A 9 -16.25 36.41 -2.49
CA ILE A 9 -16.71 35.12 -1.96
C ILE A 9 -18.22 35.19 -1.77
N ARG A 10 -18.99 34.78 -2.79
CA ARG A 10 -20.41 34.42 -2.64
C ARG A 10 -20.65 33.01 -3.22
N THR A 11 -20.92 32.11 -2.27
CA THR A 11 -21.53 30.76 -2.39
C THR A 11 -20.92 29.77 -3.39
N TRP A 12 -19.72 29.27 -3.09
CA TRP A 12 -19.23 28.00 -3.65
C TRP A 12 -19.78 26.83 -2.82
N ARG A 13 -20.35 25.80 -3.46
CA ARG A 13 -20.81 24.58 -2.76
C ARG A 13 -19.73 23.51 -2.82
N ARG A 14 -19.49 22.81 -1.69
CA ARG A 14 -18.54 21.68 -1.56
C ARG A 14 -19.33 20.37 -1.53
N ARG A 15 -18.95 19.37 -2.32
CA ARG A 15 -19.55 18.02 -2.29
C ARG A 15 -18.54 17.03 -1.72
N GLN A 16 -18.83 16.42 -0.57
CA GLN A 16 -18.11 15.22 -0.10
C GLN A 16 -18.71 14.01 -0.81
N SER A 17 -17.91 13.26 -1.57
CA SER A 17 -18.35 12.04 -2.21
C SER A 17 -18.42 10.89 -1.20
N SER A 18 -19.62 10.56 -0.73
CA SER A 18 -19.93 9.27 -0.10
C SER A 18 -20.37 8.30 -1.19
N LEU A 19 -19.54 7.31 -1.53
CA LEU A 19 -19.94 6.22 -2.44
C LEU A 19 -20.39 5.03 -1.58
N THR A 20 -21.70 4.78 -1.61
CA THR A 20 -22.37 3.59 -1.09
C THR A 20 -22.03 2.37 -1.95
N HIS A 21 -21.62 1.27 -1.30
CA HIS A 21 -21.39 -0.04 -1.89
C HIS A 21 -22.67 -0.57 -2.56
N VAL A 22 -22.58 -0.96 -3.83
CA VAL A 22 -23.55 -1.83 -4.50
C VAL A 22 -22.88 -3.19 -4.67
N SER A 23 -23.42 -4.18 -3.99
CA SER A 23 -23.00 -5.58 -4.01
C SER A 23 -23.71 -6.36 -5.11
N GLY A 24 -22.97 -7.23 -5.80
CA GLY A 24 -23.52 -8.40 -6.49
C GLY A 24 -22.86 -8.68 -7.82
N VAL A 25 -22.29 -9.89 -8.00
CA VAL A 25 -22.77 -10.91 -8.95
C VAL A 25 -21.79 -12.10 -8.99
N HIS A 26 -22.40 -13.28 -9.09
CA HIS A 26 -21.89 -14.64 -9.19
C HIS A 26 -20.67 -14.88 -10.10
N THR A 27 -19.79 -15.78 -9.66
CA THR A 27 -18.82 -16.50 -10.48
C THR A 27 -19.36 -17.89 -10.83
N SER A 28 -19.53 -18.16 -12.13
CA SER A 28 -19.79 -19.49 -12.67
C SER A 28 -18.48 -20.21 -13.00
N GLU A 29 -18.45 -21.51 -12.70
CA GLU A 29 -17.40 -22.48 -13.01
C GLU A 29 -17.14 -22.63 -14.51
N VAL A 30 -15.89 -22.90 -14.88
CA VAL A 30 -15.54 -23.53 -16.16
C VAL A 30 -14.39 -24.50 -15.94
N ASP A 31 -14.70 -25.79 -16.08
CA ASP A 31 -13.75 -26.90 -16.13
C ASP A 31 -12.97 -26.89 -17.45
N GLY A 32 -11.67 -27.17 -17.37
CA GLY A 32 -10.78 -27.28 -18.51
C GLY A 32 -9.80 -28.44 -18.34
N VAL A 33 -10.16 -29.58 -18.93
CA VAL A 33 -9.37 -30.80 -19.08
C VAL A 33 -8.21 -30.54 -20.04
N PHE A 34 -6.97 -30.92 -19.69
CA PHE A 34 -5.89 -31.13 -20.66
C PHE A 34 -5.14 -32.44 -20.39
N SER A 35 -5.01 -33.18 -21.49
CA SER A 35 -4.51 -34.54 -21.65
C SER A 35 -3.01 -34.66 -21.42
N ALA A 36 -2.59 -35.85 -20.97
CA ALA A 36 -1.21 -36.30 -20.91
C ALA A 36 -0.69 -36.69 -22.29
N GLU A 37 0.55 -36.33 -22.60
CA GLU A 37 1.35 -36.93 -23.68
C GLU A 37 2.56 -37.64 -23.07
N GLN A 38 2.74 -38.88 -23.51
CA GLN A 38 3.83 -39.78 -23.18
C GLN A 38 5.07 -39.45 -24.02
N HIS A 39 6.26 -39.47 -23.41
CA HIS A 39 7.50 -39.71 -24.14
C HIS A 39 8.34 -40.79 -23.46
N SER A 40 8.72 -41.77 -24.29
CA SER A 40 9.85 -42.72 -24.21
C SER A 40 11.09 -42.11 -23.54
N GLY A 41 11.89 -42.78 -22.72
CA GLY A 41 12.33 -44.17 -22.75
C GLY A 41 13.85 -44.15 -22.84
N GLU A 42 14.54 -44.24 -21.70
CA GLU A 42 15.99 -44.50 -21.62
C GLU A 42 16.23 -45.58 -20.55
N GLU A 43 16.88 -46.67 -20.96
CA GLU A 43 17.23 -47.83 -20.14
C GLU A 43 18.37 -47.49 -19.17
N SER A 44 18.09 -47.42 -17.87
CA SER A 44 19.12 -47.45 -16.82
C SER A 44 19.39 -48.88 -16.37
N THR A 45 20.67 -49.26 -16.34
CA THR A 45 21.16 -50.61 -16.04
C THR A 45 20.68 -51.19 -14.69
N ARG A 46 20.67 -52.53 -14.58
CA ARG A 46 20.11 -53.29 -13.43
C ARG A 46 20.84 -53.07 -12.10
N GLU A 47 22.04 -52.51 -12.08
CA GLU A 47 22.78 -52.19 -10.84
C GLU A 47 22.31 -50.85 -10.21
N ASP A 48 21.96 -49.85 -11.02
CA ASP A 48 21.39 -48.59 -10.55
C ASP A 48 20.01 -48.79 -9.89
N ASN A 49 19.24 -49.75 -10.40
CA ASN A 49 17.92 -50.09 -9.86
C ASN A 49 17.98 -50.73 -8.46
N HIS A 50 19.08 -51.41 -8.11
CA HIS A 50 19.22 -52.02 -6.78
C HIS A 50 19.59 -50.98 -5.70
N ILE A 51 20.36 -49.95 -6.09
CA ILE A 51 20.66 -48.79 -5.23
C ILE A 51 19.41 -47.89 -5.10
N LEU A 52 18.69 -47.63 -6.20
CA LEU A 52 17.48 -46.80 -6.23
C LEU A 52 16.25 -47.44 -5.55
N GLN A 53 16.15 -48.79 -5.48
CA GLN A 53 15.06 -49.46 -4.76
C GLN A 53 15.25 -49.46 -3.24
N SER A 54 16.49 -49.48 -2.75
CA SER A 54 16.77 -49.42 -1.30
C SER A 54 16.37 -48.08 -0.66
N ASP A 55 16.37 -47.00 -1.46
CA ASP A 55 16.22 -45.62 -1.00
C ASP A 55 14.77 -45.10 -0.95
N LYS A 56 13.83 -45.79 -1.64
CA LYS A 56 12.39 -45.45 -1.62
C LYS A 56 11.73 -45.68 -0.25
N ASN A 57 12.36 -46.46 0.63
CA ASN A 57 11.85 -46.76 1.96
C ASN A 57 12.15 -45.68 3.03
N PHE A 58 13.00 -44.69 2.72
CA PHE A 58 13.39 -43.63 3.68
C PHE A 58 12.78 -42.25 3.39
N LEU A 59 11.65 -42.19 2.68
CA LEU A 59 10.91 -40.93 2.56
C LEU A 59 10.09 -40.68 3.84
N PRO A 60 10.22 -39.51 4.50
CA PRO A 60 9.32 -39.11 5.57
C PRO A 60 7.87 -39.11 5.08
N LYS A 61 7.10 -40.18 5.31
CA LYS A 61 5.72 -40.31 4.78
C LYS A 61 4.69 -39.59 5.64
N LYS A 62 4.97 -39.37 6.92
CA LYS A 62 4.03 -38.81 7.91
C LYS A 62 4.31 -37.32 8.14
N LYS A 63 3.24 -36.53 8.23
CA LYS A 63 3.28 -35.09 8.51
C LYS A 63 3.15 -34.87 10.02
N PHE A 64 3.96 -33.96 10.55
CA PHE A 64 3.97 -33.57 11.95
C PHE A 64 3.90 -32.06 12.10
N ALA A 65 3.34 -31.62 13.22
CA ALA A 65 3.48 -30.27 13.75
C ALA A 65 4.48 -30.31 14.92
N ILE A 66 5.42 -29.38 14.94
CA ILE A 66 6.45 -29.24 15.97
C ILE A 66 6.21 -27.91 16.67
N LEU A 67 5.98 -27.95 17.97
CA LEU A 67 5.95 -26.79 18.84
C LEU A 67 7.36 -26.55 19.37
N MET A 68 7.87 -25.34 19.21
CA MET A 68 9.22 -24.99 19.62
C MET A 68 9.30 -23.58 20.22
N ALA A 69 10.29 -23.39 21.08
CA ALA A 69 10.69 -22.11 21.63
C ALA A 69 12.15 -21.82 21.31
N TYR A 70 12.50 -20.55 21.20
CA TYR A 70 13.87 -20.12 20.99
C TYR A 70 14.15 -18.69 21.45
N CYS A 71 15.39 -18.46 21.86
CA CYS A 71 15.97 -17.13 22.04
C CYS A 71 16.59 -16.64 20.73
N GLY A 72 16.03 -15.59 20.13
CA GLY A 72 16.40 -15.15 18.78
C GLY A 72 17.69 -14.34 18.68
N VAL A 73 18.30 -13.94 19.80
CA VAL A 73 19.38 -12.94 19.88
C VAL A 73 20.56 -13.24 18.94
N ARG A 74 20.95 -14.52 18.82
CA ARG A 74 22.09 -14.96 18.01
C ARG A 74 21.73 -15.35 16.58
N TYR A 75 20.48 -15.18 16.17
CA TYR A 75 19.97 -15.71 14.91
C TYR A 75 19.44 -14.62 13.98
N TYR A 76 19.61 -14.87 12.68
CA TYR A 76 19.13 -13.99 11.61
C TYR A 76 17.67 -14.27 11.24
N GLY A 77 16.85 -14.50 12.26
CA GLY A 77 15.42 -14.77 12.16
C GLY A 77 15.09 -16.25 11.97
N MET A 78 13.80 -16.51 11.75
CA MET A 78 13.28 -17.88 11.61
C MET A 78 13.79 -18.55 10.34
N GLN A 79 13.54 -17.93 9.17
CA GLN A 79 13.69 -18.59 7.87
C GLN A 79 15.10 -18.42 7.31
N VAL A 80 15.62 -19.45 6.63
CA VAL A 80 16.82 -19.35 5.81
C VAL A 80 16.59 -18.35 4.66
N ASN A 81 17.46 -17.34 4.55
CA ASN A 81 17.48 -16.41 3.43
C ASN A 81 18.42 -16.95 2.35
N LEU A 82 18.04 -16.83 1.07
CA LEU A 82 18.87 -17.23 -0.06
C LEU A 82 19.97 -16.18 -0.28
N GLY A 83 21.23 -16.60 -0.12
CA GLY A 83 22.43 -15.77 -0.11
C GLY A 83 23.36 -16.23 1.01
N GLU A 84 24.68 -16.13 0.82
CA GLU A 84 25.69 -16.49 1.82
C GLU A 84 25.59 -15.62 3.08
N SER A 85 24.58 -15.87 3.91
CA SER A 85 24.51 -15.35 5.25
C SER A 85 25.40 -16.23 6.12
N ALA A 86 26.57 -15.71 6.51
CA ALA A 86 27.49 -16.35 7.46
C ALA A 86 26.86 -16.64 8.85
N PHE A 87 25.62 -16.20 9.10
CA PHE A 87 24.96 -16.27 10.40
C PHE A 87 23.82 -17.29 10.44
N PRO A 88 23.68 -18.04 11.53
CA PRO A 88 22.69 -19.11 11.66
C PRO A 88 21.25 -18.58 11.73
N THR A 89 20.30 -19.38 11.25
CA THR A 89 18.86 -19.18 11.42
C THR A 89 18.27 -20.28 12.29
N ILE A 90 17.09 -20.02 12.86
CA ILE A 90 16.39 -21.01 13.69
C ILE A 90 16.04 -22.24 12.85
N GLU A 91 15.52 -22.04 11.64
CA GLU A 91 15.14 -23.12 10.73
C GLU A 91 16.35 -23.95 10.32
N GLY A 92 17.46 -23.34 9.93
CA GLY A 92 18.68 -24.06 9.58
C GLY A 92 19.22 -24.92 10.73
N THR A 93 19.19 -24.36 11.95
CA THR A 93 19.62 -25.08 13.16
C THR A 93 18.69 -26.26 13.48
N LEU A 94 17.37 -26.06 13.37
CA LEU A 94 16.38 -27.12 13.56
C LEU A 94 16.56 -28.24 12.54
N ILE A 95 16.76 -27.91 11.25
CA ILE A 95 16.95 -28.91 10.20
C ILE A 95 18.23 -29.72 10.45
N SER A 96 19.33 -29.07 10.84
CA SER A 96 20.57 -29.76 11.20
C SER A 96 20.35 -30.75 12.35
N ALA A 97 19.61 -30.36 13.39
CA ALA A 97 19.28 -31.25 14.50
C ALA A 97 18.35 -32.41 14.07
N LEU A 98 17.37 -32.16 13.21
CA LEU A 98 16.49 -33.19 12.67
C LEU A 98 17.24 -34.23 11.83
N ILE A 99 18.28 -33.82 11.10
CA ILE A 99 19.13 -34.74 10.32
C ILE A 99 19.98 -35.58 11.28
N LYS A 100 20.63 -34.96 12.27
CA LYS A 100 21.45 -35.66 13.27
C LYS A 100 20.65 -36.66 14.10
N ALA A 101 19.39 -36.33 14.41
CA ALA A 101 18.44 -37.21 15.10
C ALA A 101 17.82 -38.30 14.20
N GLY A 102 18.30 -38.49 12.96
CA GLY A 102 17.76 -39.47 12.01
C GLY A 102 16.31 -39.22 11.58
N CYS A 103 15.70 -38.09 11.96
CA CYS A 103 14.30 -37.77 11.68
C CYS A 103 14.09 -37.31 10.24
N VAL A 104 15.17 -36.84 9.59
CA VAL A 104 15.18 -36.35 8.22
C VAL A 104 16.42 -36.90 7.51
N PRO A 105 16.29 -37.49 6.30
CA PRO A 105 17.45 -37.91 5.51
C PRO A 105 18.39 -36.75 5.14
N GLU A 106 19.70 -37.00 5.12
CA GLU A 106 20.75 -36.00 4.87
C GLU A 106 20.61 -35.25 3.54
N ARG A 107 20.04 -35.90 2.51
CA ARG A 107 19.72 -35.29 1.21
C ARG A 107 18.83 -34.04 1.27
N PHE A 108 18.11 -33.84 2.38
CA PHE A 108 17.26 -32.66 2.59
C PHE A 108 17.99 -31.50 3.31
N SER A 109 19.30 -31.61 3.54
CA SER A 109 20.14 -30.53 4.08
C SER A 109 20.14 -29.29 3.19
N SER A 110 20.20 -29.47 1.86
CA SER A 110 20.29 -28.39 0.87
C SER A 110 18.98 -28.09 0.14
N ASN A 111 18.01 -29.01 0.16
CA ASN A 111 16.71 -28.85 -0.51
C ASN A 111 15.56 -29.28 0.39
N LEU A 112 14.78 -28.31 0.87
CA LEU A 112 13.66 -28.54 1.80
C LEU A 112 12.32 -28.81 1.10
N ASN A 113 12.25 -28.73 -0.23
CA ASN A 113 10.98 -28.83 -0.96
C ASN A 113 10.29 -30.19 -0.73
N GLY A 114 11.05 -31.27 -0.59
CA GLY A 114 10.51 -32.60 -0.30
C GLY A 114 9.95 -32.78 1.13
N LEU A 115 10.31 -31.90 2.07
CA LEU A 115 9.83 -31.94 3.45
C LEU A 115 8.53 -31.18 3.67
N TYR A 116 8.12 -30.35 2.69
CA TYR A 116 6.97 -29.46 2.80
C TYR A 116 7.02 -28.61 4.07
N PHE A 117 8.20 -28.09 4.43
CA PHE A 117 8.40 -27.33 5.66
C PHE A 117 7.61 -26.01 5.62
N GLN A 118 6.76 -25.78 6.62
CA GLN A 118 5.93 -24.59 6.76
C GLN A 118 6.03 -24.07 8.19
N ARG A 119 5.98 -22.75 8.36
CA ARG A 119 6.12 -22.06 9.66
C ARG A 119 4.97 -21.08 9.86
N CYS A 120 4.43 -20.99 11.08
CA CYS A 120 3.34 -20.08 11.43
C CYS A 120 3.74 -18.61 11.37
N ALA A 121 4.94 -18.30 11.86
CA ALA A 121 5.50 -16.96 11.89
C ALA A 121 6.91 -16.93 11.28
N ARG A 122 7.22 -15.84 10.56
CA ARG A 122 8.59 -15.50 10.14
C ARG A 122 9.07 -14.41 11.09
N THR A 123 9.77 -14.80 12.14
CA THR A 123 10.35 -13.85 13.09
C THR A 123 11.58 -13.19 12.47
N ASP A 124 11.71 -11.88 12.67
CA ASP A 124 12.85 -11.10 12.20
C ASP A 124 14.13 -11.43 13.00
N LYS A 125 15.28 -10.94 12.54
CA LYS A 125 16.57 -11.04 13.25
C LYS A 125 16.43 -10.61 14.72
N GLY A 126 16.93 -11.42 15.63
CA GLY A 126 16.92 -11.13 17.07
C GLY A 126 15.60 -11.43 17.79
N VAL A 127 14.51 -11.75 17.08
CA VAL A 127 13.19 -11.96 17.70
C VAL A 127 13.08 -13.37 18.25
N SER A 128 12.72 -13.48 19.54
CA SER A 128 12.46 -14.75 20.24
C SER A 128 11.04 -15.26 20.02
N ALA A 129 10.80 -16.53 20.32
CA ALA A 129 9.46 -17.12 20.35
C ALA A 129 9.34 -18.15 21.47
N VAL A 130 8.19 -18.19 22.14
CA VAL A 130 7.86 -19.22 23.16
C VAL A 130 6.91 -20.30 22.63
N GLY A 131 6.33 -20.10 21.44
CA GLY A 131 5.33 -20.99 20.85
C GLY A 131 5.32 -20.92 19.33
N GLN A 132 6.50 -20.98 18.70
CA GLN A 132 6.57 -21.12 17.26
C GLN A 132 6.05 -22.52 16.89
N LEU A 133 5.18 -22.57 15.89
CA LEU A 133 4.69 -23.83 15.33
C LEU A 133 5.20 -23.97 13.89
N VAL A 134 5.81 -25.12 13.61
CA VAL A 134 6.19 -25.53 12.26
C VAL A 134 5.52 -26.84 11.90
N SER A 135 5.38 -27.11 10.61
CA SER A 135 4.89 -28.39 10.12
C SER A 135 5.78 -28.92 9.01
N THR A 136 6.19 -30.17 9.13
CA THR A 136 7.13 -30.82 8.22
C THR A 136 6.86 -32.33 8.18
N ARG A 137 7.43 -33.03 7.21
CA ARG A 137 7.40 -34.50 7.21
C ARG A 137 8.62 -35.04 7.94
N LEU A 138 8.40 -36.01 8.83
CA LEU A 138 9.45 -36.61 9.66
C LEU A 138 9.38 -38.14 9.59
N LEU A 139 10.53 -38.76 9.74
CA LEU A 139 10.70 -40.10 10.29
C LEU A 139 10.76 -39.93 11.81
N ILE A 140 9.98 -40.69 12.57
CA ILE A 140 9.90 -40.52 14.03
C ILE A 140 10.43 -41.78 14.69
N SER A 141 11.40 -41.60 15.59
CA SER A 141 11.89 -42.61 16.54
C SER A 141 10.91 -42.78 17.71
N SER A 142 11.22 -43.65 18.67
CA SER A 142 10.40 -43.84 19.86
C SER A 142 10.35 -42.61 20.78
N ASN A 143 11.39 -41.77 20.77
CA ASN A 143 11.50 -40.58 21.61
C ASN A 143 12.07 -39.36 20.85
N PRO A 144 11.31 -38.81 19.87
CA PRO A 144 11.84 -37.83 18.93
C PRO A 144 12.18 -36.49 19.59
N VAL A 145 11.46 -36.08 20.64
CA VAL A 145 11.66 -34.77 21.28
C VAL A 145 13.02 -34.72 21.99
N GLU A 146 13.34 -35.73 22.80
CA GLU A 146 14.60 -35.80 23.52
C GLU A 146 15.79 -35.93 22.57
N GLU A 147 15.66 -36.79 21.56
CA GLU A 147 16.70 -37.01 20.54
C GLU A 147 17.00 -35.73 19.76
N ILE A 148 15.98 -35.03 19.26
CA ILE A 148 16.16 -33.75 18.55
C ILE A 148 16.77 -32.70 19.49
N ASN A 149 16.30 -32.59 20.73
CA ASN A 149 16.81 -31.62 21.69
C ASN A 149 18.28 -31.89 22.07
N SER A 150 18.74 -33.14 22.05
CA SER A 150 20.14 -33.48 22.30
C SER A 150 21.12 -32.88 21.28
N HIS A 151 20.62 -32.56 20.08
CA HIS A 151 21.38 -31.92 19.00
C HIS A 151 21.10 -30.42 18.85
N LEU A 152 20.20 -29.86 19.65
CA LEU A 152 19.87 -28.44 19.62
C LEU A 152 20.67 -27.65 20.67
N PRO A 153 21.17 -26.45 20.31
CA PRO A 153 21.82 -25.57 21.27
C PRO A 153 20.81 -25.10 22.35
N PRO A 154 21.28 -24.68 23.54
CA PRO A 154 20.41 -24.41 24.70
C PRO A 154 19.37 -23.30 24.49
N ASP A 155 19.57 -22.44 23.49
CA ASP A 155 18.67 -21.38 23.07
C ASP A 155 17.55 -21.83 22.14
N ILE A 156 17.49 -23.10 21.71
CA ILE A 156 16.39 -23.66 20.92
C ILE A 156 15.90 -24.95 21.58
N ARG A 157 14.58 -25.05 21.78
CA ARG A 157 13.96 -26.26 22.33
C ARG A 157 12.72 -26.65 21.55
N VAL A 158 12.64 -27.92 21.17
CA VAL A 158 11.40 -28.57 20.78
C VAL A 158 10.64 -28.93 22.04
N ILE A 159 9.39 -28.47 22.13
CA ILE A 159 8.50 -28.69 23.28
C ILE A 159 7.65 -29.93 23.04
N ASP A 160 7.04 -30.03 21.85
CA ASP A 160 6.12 -31.12 21.53
C ASP A 160 6.10 -31.41 20.02
N ILE A 161 5.79 -32.65 19.64
CA ILE A 161 5.65 -33.10 18.26
C ILE A 161 4.37 -33.92 18.14
N LYS A 162 3.44 -33.46 17.30
CA LYS A 162 2.17 -34.15 17.05
C LYS A 162 2.00 -34.54 15.60
N ARG A 163 1.55 -35.78 15.37
CA ARG A 163 1.17 -36.25 14.04
C ARG A 163 -0.08 -35.52 13.58
N VAL A 164 -0.07 -35.07 12.33
CA VAL A 164 -1.19 -34.36 11.69
C VAL A 164 -1.56 -34.99 10.36
N THR A 165 -2.69 -34.56 9.79
CA THR A 165 -3.13 -35.01 8.46
C THR A 165 -2.15 -34.56 7.38
N LYS A 166 -2.10 -35.28 6.26
CA LYS A 166 -1.17 -35.00 5.15
C LYS A 166 -1.31 -33.57 4.58
N GLY A 167 -2.53 -33.02 4.61
CA GLY A 167 -2.85 -31.67 4.11
C GLY A 167 -2.61 -30.53 5.10
N PHE A 168 -2.25 -30.83 6.36
CA PHE A 168 -2.04 -29.79 7.37
C PHE A 168 -0.89 -28.86 6.98
N ASN A 169 -1.15 -27.55 7.00
CA ASN A 169 -0.17 -26.50 6.78
C ASN A 169 -0.25 -25.50 7.93
N ALA A 170 0.78 -25.49 8.78
CA ALA A 170 0.84 -24.62 9.97
C ALA A 170 0.57 -23.15 9.65
N LYS A 171 1.10 -22.62 8.55
CA LYS A 171 0.90 -21.22 8.15
C LYS A 171 -0.56 -20.91 7.82
N ARG A 172 -1.22 -21.79 7.05
CA ARG A 172 -2.60 -21.60 6.57
C ARG A 172 -3.64 -21.88 7.65
N ALA A 173 -3.35 -22.83 8.54
CA ALA A 173 -4.24 -23.18 9.66
C ALA A 173 -4.21 -22.15 10.81
N CYS A 174 -3.25 -21.22 10.81
CA CYS A 174 -3.09 -20.22 11.85
C CYS A 174 -3.94 -18.98 11.59
N ASP A 175 -4.93 -18.77 12.46
CA ASP A 175 -5.96 -17.71 12.46
C ASP A 175 -5.54 -16.44 13.21
N GLY A 176 -4.66 -16.56 14.20
CA GLY A 176 -4.15 -15.44 14.98
C GLY A 176 -2.75 -15.66 15.54
N ARG A 177 -2.09 -14.57 15.92
CA ARG A 177 -0.82 -14.57 16.64
C ARG A 177 -0.87 -13.60 17.80
N THR A 178 -0.25 -13.99 18.90
CA THR A 178 -0.01 -13.11 20.06
C THR A 178 1.48 -12.87 20.21
N TYR A 179 1.88 -11.61 20.27
CA TYR A 179 3.24 -11.19 20.51
C TYR A 179 3.31 -10.39 21.81
N SER A 180 4.37 -10.55 22.57
CA SER A 180 4.69 -9.73 23.73
C SER A 180 5.96 -8.94 23.45
N TYR A 181 5.91 -7.62 23.63
CA TYR A 181 7.04 -6.72 23.51
C TYR A 181 7.41 -6.21 24.90
N MET A 182 8.46 -6.77 25.48
CA MET A 182 8.97 -6.34 26.79
C MET A 182 9.93 -5.17 26.61
N LEU A 183 9.74 -4.11 27.39
CA LEU A 183 10.60 -2.93 27.39
C LEU A 183 10.80 -2.40 28.81
N PRO A 184 11.94 -1.74 29.10
CA PRO A 184 12.08 -0.94 30.29
C PRO A 184 11.09 0.24 30.29
N THR A 185 10.45 0.53 31.42
CA THR A 185 9.41 1.56 31.50
C THR A 185 9.95 2.97 31.30
N TYR A 186 11.24 3.22 31.55
CA TYR A 186 11.87 4.51 31.25
C TYR A 186 11.81 4.88 29.75
N ALA A 187 11.60 3.92 28.85
CA ALA A 187 11.37 4.24 27.44
C ALA A 187 10.02 4.94 27.20
N LEU A 188 9.11 4.88 28.17
CA LEU A 188 7.80 5.54 28.18
C LEU A 188 7.78 6.81 29.04
N SER A 189 8.95 7.27 29.53
CA SER A 189 9.07 8.55 30.25
C SER A 189 8.82 9.73 29.30
N ASP A 190 8.48 10.90 29.85
CA ASP A 190 8.40 12.13 29.06
C ASP A 190 9.79 12.62 28.57
N CYS A 191 9.81 13.65 27.71
CA CYS A 191 11.05 14.24 27.19
C CYS A 191 11.83 15.07 28.22
N SER A 192 11.26 15.34 29.40
CA SER A 192 11.92 16.20 30.40
C SER A 192 13.20 15.55 30.96
N THR A 193 13.31 14.23 30.79
CA THR A 193 14.48 13.43 31.14
C THR A 193 15.39 13.25 29.92
N SER A 194 16.49 14.00 29.88
CA SER A 194 17.46 14.00 28.78
C SER A 194 18.25 12.69 28.64
N ALA A 195 18.21 11.82 29.65
CA ALA A 195 18.86 10.51 29.66
C ALA A 195 17.91 9.42 30.23
N PRO A 196 18.05 8.15 29.83
CA PRO A 196 17.32 7.05 30.43
C PRO A 196 17.64 6.97 31.93
N ASP A 197 16.64 7.21 32.79
CA ASP A 197 16.78 7.02 34.23
C ASP A 197 16.36 5.60 34.61
N PRO A 198 17.27 4.71 35.04
CA PRO A 198 16.92 3.37 35.48
C PRO A 198 16.06 3.36 36.76
N ASN A 199 16.02 4.46 37.52
CA ASN A 199 15.15 4.63 38.69
C ASN A 199 13.73 5.10 38.32
N PHE A 200 13.47 5.44 37.06
CA PHE A 200 12.13 5.78 36.59
C PHE A 200 11.15 4.66 36.93
N ARG A 201 9.96 5.04 37.40
CA ARG A 201 8.83 4.15 37.65
C ARG A 201 7.61 4.71 36.95
N LEU A 202 6.88 3.85 36.24
CA LEU A 202 5.70 4.25 35.50
C LEU A 202 4.57 4.56 36.48
N ALA A 203 4.15 5.83 36.50
CA ALA A 203 3.01 6.25 37.31
C ALA A 203 1.71 5.59 36.84
N ARG A 204 0.75 5.45 37.75
CA ARG A 204 -0.53 4.78 37.47
C ARG A 204 -1.34 5.54 36.41
N GLU A 205 -1.28 6.87 36.46
CA GLU A 205 -1.94 7.76 35.50
C GLU A 205 -1.38 7.56 34.08
N ASP A 206 -0.05 7.49 33.96
CA ASP A 206 0.63 7.23 32.69
C ASP A 206 0.34 5.82 32.16
N PHE A 207 0.27 4.81 33.04
CA PHE A 207 -0.14 3.46 32.67
C PHE A 207 -1.55 3.42 32.05
N HIS A 208 -2.51 4.15 32.62
CA HIS A 208 -3.86 4.26 32.07
C HIS A 208 -3.86 5.00 30.72
N ARG A 209 -3.09 6.10 30.61
CA ARG A 209 -2.92 6.84 29.36
C ARG A 209 -2.34 5.97 28.24
N ILE A 210 -1.28 5.20 28.53
CA ILE A 210 -0.64 4.27 27.58
C ILE A 210 -1.64 3.23 27.06
N ASN A 211 -2.43 2.62 27.94
CA ASN A 211 -3.48 1.69 27.52
C ASN A 211 -4.58 2.38 26.70
N GLY A 212 -4.91 3.63 27.01
CA GLY A 212 -5.78 4.48 26.19
C GLY A 212 -5.26 4.66 24.77
N ILE A 213 -3.99 5.04 24.62
CA ILE A 213 -3.31 5.20 23.32
C ILE A 213 -3.29 3.88 22.55
N LEU A 214 -2.90 2.78 23.21
CA LEU A 214 -2.83 1.46 22.59
C LEU A 214 -4.20 1.00 22.07
N SER A 215 -5.29 1.32 22.77
CA SER A 215 -6.65 0.92 22.37
C SER A 215 -7.04 1.39 20.96
N PHE A 216 -6.41 2.47 20.47
CA PHE A 216 -6.60 2.96 19.11
C PHE A 216 -6.33 1.90 18.04
N TYR A 217 -5.33 1.04 18.26
CA TYR A 217 -4.92 0.02 17.30
C TYR A 217 -5.93 -1.12 17.14
N ARG A 218 -6.91 -1.26 18.04
CA ARG A 218 -7.91 -2.32 17.95
C ARG A 218 -8.77 -2.19 16.68
N GLY A 219 -9.09 -3.33 16.08
CA GLY A 219 -9.94 -3.45 14.89
C GLY A 219 -9.16 -3.52 13.58
N ALA A 220 -9.92 -3.49 12.48
CA ALA A 220 -9.39 -3.52 11.12
C ALA A 220 -9.04 -2.10 10.64
N ARG A 221 -7.77 -1.88 10.31
CA ARG A 221 -7.27 -0.59 9.79
C ARG A 221 -6.22 -0.80 8.71
N ASN A 222 -5.92 0.26 7.98
CA ASN A 222 -4.82 0.30 7.03
C ASN A 222 -3.51 0.65 7.75
N TYR A 223 -2.56 -0.28 7.77
CA TYR A 223 -1.28 -0.15 8.49
C TYR A 223 -0.09 0.13 7.56
N HIS A 224 -0.30 0.75 6.39
CA HIS A 224 0.77 1.00 5.40
C HIS A 224 1.98 1.75 5.99
N ASN A 225 1.78 2.77 6.82
CA ASN A 225 2.86 3.50 7.49
C ASN A 225 3.61 2.67 8.55
N PHE A 226 2.97 1.62 9.05
CA PHE A 226 3.55 0.70 10.02
C PHE A 226 4.34 -0.45 9.37
N THR A 227 4.66 -0.38 8.08
CA THR A 227 5.56 -1.34 7.43
C THR A 227 6.48 -0.62 6.46
N ALA A 228 7.42 -1.34 5.85
CA ALA A 228 8.23 -0.82 4.75
C ALA A 228 7.56 -1.16 3.40
N ARG A 229 7.73 -0.28 2.41
CA ARG A 229 7.38 -0.53 0.99
C ARG A 229 5.92 -0.95 0.76
N LYS A 230 4.98 -0.35 1.48
CA LYS A 230 3.54 -0.49 1.22
C LYS A 230 2.93 0.87 0.95
N ALA A 231 2.24 0.98 -0.18
CA ALA A 231 1.44 2.15 -0.53
C ALA A 231 0.14 2.16 0.29
N ALA A 232 -0.49 3.33 0.43
CA ALA A 232 -1.73 3.47 1.17
C ALA A 232 -2.89 2.70 0.51
N GLU A 233 -2.86 2.52 -0.80
CA GLU A 233 -3.91 1.87 -1.59
C GLU A 233 -3.81 0.34 -1.57
N ASP A 234 -2.68 -0.20 -1.08
CA ASP A 234 -2.45 -1.64 -1.08
C ASP A 234 -3.40 -2.32 -0.10
N GLN A 235 -4.35 -3.11 -0.63
CA GLN A 235 -5.33 -3.84 0.18
C GLN A 235 -4.66 -4.79 1.19
N SER A 236 -3.47 -5.29 0.86
CA SER A 236 -2.70 -6.12 1.77
C SER A 236 -2.02 -5.33 2.89
N ALA A 237 -2.23 -4.01 3.02
CA ALA A 237 -1.88 -3.23 4.21
C ALA A 237 -2.94 -3.28 5.31
N TRP A 238 -4.15 -3.77 4.99
CA TRP A 238 -5.23 -3.91 5.97
C TRP A 238 -4.96 -5.06 6.93
N ARG A 239 -4.94 -4.75 8.23
CA ARG A 239 -4.72 -5.75 9.30
C ARG A 239 -5.75 -5.56 10.40
N ASN A 240 -6.10 -6.67 11.02
CA ASN A 240 -7.06 -6.72 12.11
C ASN A 240 -6.35 -7.09 13.42
N ILE A 241 -6.41 -6.18 14.39
CA ILE A 241 -5.88 -6.37 15.74
C ILE A 241 -7.06 -6.65 16.66
N PHE A 242 -7.06 -7.84 17.27
CA PHE A 242 -8.15 -8.30 18.14
C PHE A 242 -8.08 -7.62 19.51
N SER A 243 -6.87 -7.56 20.08
CA SER A 243 -6.60 -6.89 21.35
C SER A 243 -5.17 -6.38 21.43
N VAL A 244 -4.98 -5.35 22.25
CA VAL A 244 -3.69 -4.79 22.60
C VAL A 244 -3.75 -4.22 24.02
N SER A 245 -2.73 -4.46 24.82
CA SER A 245 -2.65 -3.96 26.20
C SER A 245 -1.21 -3.87 26.69
N CYS A 246 -0.97 -3.01 27.68
CA CYS A 246 0.27 -2.98 28.45
C CYS A 246 0.06 -3.71 29.78
N SER A 247 1.00 -4.58 30.17
CA SER A 247 0.98 -5.25 31.48
C SER A 247 1.30 -4.26 32.59
N GLU A 248 0.89 -4.59 33.82
CA GLU A 248 1.43 -3.90 34.99
C GLU A 248 2.96 -4.01 35.03
N PRO A 249 3.67 -2.94 35.46
CA PRO A 249 5.13 -2.97 35.53
C PRO A 249 5.66 -3.94 36.58
N VAL A 250 6.81 -4.55 36.30
CA VAL A 250 7.53 -5.45 37.22
C VAL A 250 8.98 -5.01 37.33
N VAL A 251 9.50 -4.95 38.56
CA VAL A 251 10.91 -4.61 38.82
C VAL A 251 11.77 -5.87 38.82
N HIS A 252 12.83 -5.88 38.02
CA HIS A 252 13.85 -6.92 38.00
C HIS A 252 15.24 -6.28 38.01
N GLN A 253 16.09 -6.68 38.97
CA GLN A 253 17.45 -6.15 39.13
C GLN A 253 17.50 -4.60 39.15
N GLY A 254 16.54 -3.97 39.83
CA GLY A 254 16.45 -2.51 39.97
C GLY A 254 15.84 -1.76 38.78
N ILE A 255 15.64 -2.42 37.64
CA ILE A 255 15.00 -1.83 36.44
C ILE A 255 13.55 -2.28 36.38
N GLU A 256 12.65 -1.34 36.10
CA GLU A 256 11.23 -1.63 35.90
C GLU A 256 10.92 -1.93 34.42
N PHE A 257 10.18 -3.00 34.17
CA PHE A 257 9.79 -3.47 32.84
C PHE A 257 8.28 -3.56 32.71
N ALA A 258 7.77 -3.32 31.50
CA ALA A 258 6.40 -3.61 31.12
C ALA A 258 6.36 -4.39 29.80
N SER A 259 5.30 -5.17 29.59
CA SER A 259 5.08 -5.95 28.38
C SER A 259 3.87 -5.45 27.62
N ILE A 260 4.06 -5.06 26.36
CA ILE A 260 2.96 -4.72 25.46
C ILE A 260 2.57 -5.96 24.67
N MET A 261 1.35 -6.44 24.89
CA MET A 261 0.81 -7.63 24.24
C MET A 261 -0.07 -7.23 23.06
N PHE A 262 0.23 -7.76 21.87
CA PHE A 262 -0.58 -7.61 20.67
C PHE A 262 -1.16 -8.96 20.26
N THR A 263 -2.48 -9.05 20.13
CA THR A 263 -3.16 -10.20 19.53
C THR A 263 -3.84 -9.75 18.24
N GLY A 264 -3.52 -10.39 17.13
CA GLY A 264 -4.09 -10.04 15.83
C GLY A 264 -4.06 -11.19 14.84
N GLN A 265 -4.81 -11.03 13.75
CA GLN A 265 -4.96 -12.07 12.73
C GLN A 265 -3.62 -12.35 12.02
N SER A 266 -2.95 -11.29 11.60
CA SER A 266 -1.65 -11.33 10.95
C SER A 266 -0.93 -9.98 11.13
N PHE A 267 0.39 -9.98 10.93
CA PHE A 267 1.21 -8.79 11.05
C PHE A 267 2.15 -8.67 9.84
N MET A 268 2.40 -7.44 9.40
CA MET A 268 3.39 -7.12 8.37
C MET A 268 4.79 -7.06 8.94
N MET A 269 5.78 -7.05 8.05
CA MET A 269 7.19 -6.83 8.40
C MET A 269 7.32 -5.54 9.22
N HIS A 270 8.00 -5.63 10.37
CA HIS A 270 8.23 -4.52 11.31
C HIS A 270 6.98 -3.88 11.94
N GLN A 271 5.76 -4.38 11.70
CA GLN A 271 4.53 -3.72 12.14
C GLN A 271 4.47 -3.45 13.64
N ILE A 272 4.64 -4.48 14.45
CA ILE A 272 4.61 -4.36 15.91
C ILE A 272 5.69 -3.41 16.41
N ARG A 273 6.91 -3.49 15.84
CA ARG A 273 8.02 -2.61 16.22
C ARG A 273 7.72 -1.15 15.93
N LYS A 274 7.14 -0.84 14.77
CA LYS A 274 6.72 0.53 14.41
C LYS A 274 5.56 1.03 15.28
N MET A 275 4.62 0.16 15.64
CA MET A 275 3.52 0.52 16.55
C MET A 275 4.03 0.84 17.95
N VAL A 276 4.93 0.02 18.50
CA VAL A 276 5.57 0.30 19.79
C VAL A 276 6.45 1.55 19.73
N ALA A 277 7.18 1.77 18.62
CA ALA A 277 7.96 2.99 18.44
C ALA A 277 7.09 4.25 18.41
N MET A 278 5.92 4.19 17.78
CA MET A 278 4.95 5.29 17.79
C MET A 278 4.42 5.56 19.20
N LEU A 279 4.07 4.51 19.95
CA LEU A 279 3.70 4.66 21.37
C LEU A 279 4.81 5.35 22.16
N ILE A 280 6.07 4.90 22.01
CA ILE A 280 7.23 5.51 22.69
C ILE A 280 7.35 6.98 22.30
N ALA A 281 7.22 7.33 21.02
CA ALA A 281 7.30 8.72 20.56
C ALA A 281 6.20 9.61 21.17
N ILE A 282 4.98 9.09 21.30
CA ILE A 282 3.85 9.77 21.95
C ILE A 282 4.08 9.91 23.46
N ALA A 283 4.51 8.84 24.14
CA ALA A 283 4.78 8.84 25.57
C ALA A 283 5.87 9.87 25.92
N ARG A 284 6.92 9.91 25.10
CA ARG A 284 8.02 10.88 25.19
C ARG A 284 7.64 12.30 24.75
N GLY A 285 6.42 12.56 24.27
CA GLY A 285 6.00 13.87 23.81
C GLY A 285 6.73 14.37 22.54
N ILE A 286 7.37 13.47 21.79
CA ILE A 286 8.02 13.80 20.51
C ILE A 286 6.96 14.08 19.45
N VAL A 287 5.82 13.38 19.54
CA VAL A 287 4.65 13.57 18.68
C VAL A 287 3.37 13.58 19.52
N CYS A 288 2.33 14.24 19.02
CA CYS A 288 1.02 14.30 19.68
C CYS A 288 0.17 13.05 19.35
N GLU A 289 -0.77 12.70 20.23
CA GLU A 289 -1.67 11.53 20.10
C GLU A 289 -2.58 11.61 18.86
N ASP A 290 -2.89 12.82 18.40
CA ASP A 290 -3.71 13.09 17.21
C ASP A 290 -3.07 12.64 15.89
N ILE A 291 -1.79 12.27 15.90
CA ILE A 291 -1.11 11.71 14.74
C ILE A 291 -1.64 10.31 14.36
N LEU A 292 -2.15 9.55 15.33
CA LEU A 292 -2.56 8.16 15.13
C LEU A 292 -3.64 7.97 14.05
N PRO A 293 -4.73 8.76 14.03
CA PRO A 293 -5.66 8.81 12.90
C PRO A 293 -4.98 9.00 11.55
N HIS A 294 -4.04 9.94 11.45
CA HIS A 294 -3.34 10.26 10.21
C HIS A 294 -2.46 9.10 9.74
N CYS A 295 -1.79 8.39 10.66
CA CYS A 295 -0.93 7.25 10.32
C CYS A 295 -1.68 6.07 9.69
N VAL A 296 -2.98 5.93 9.94
CA VAL A 296 -3.82 4.82 9.43
C VAL A 296 -4.85 5.25 8.39
N GLN A 297 -4.92 6.56 8.10
CA GLN A 297 -5.72 7.10 7.01
C GLN A 297 -4.98 6.93 5.69
N MET A 298 -5.73 6.64 4.63
CA MET A 298 -5.21 6.83 3.29
C MET A 298 -5.13 8.33 3.06
N GLU A 299 -3.93 8.89 2.92
CA GLU A 299 -3.78 10.26 2.42
C GLU A 299 -4.46 10.32 1.06
N LYS A 300 -5.64 10.91 1.02
CA LYS A 300 -6.21 11.34 -0.25
C LYS A 300 -5.45 12.61 -0.59
N GLU A 301 -4.74 12.62 -1.72
CA GLU A 301 -4.36 13.87 -2.38
C GLU A 301 -5.60 14.78 -2.31
N THR A 302 -5.49 15.91 -1.60
CA THR A 302 -6.66 16.74 -1.27
C THR A 302 -7.10 17.50 -2.51
N VAL A 303 -7.75 16.80 -3.43
CA VAL A 303 -8.47 17.40 -4.54
C VAL A 303 -9.75 17.97 -3.97
N SER A 304 -9.88 19.29 -4.01
CA SER A 304 -11.11 19.97 -3.66
C SER A 304 -11.82 20.41 -4.93
N VAL A 305 -13.05 19.94 -5.09
CA VAL A 305 -13.94 20.34 -6.20
C VAL A 305 -15.07 21.19 -5.65
N HIS A 306 -15.21 22.37 -6.22
CA HIS A 306 -16.24 23.35 -5.93
C HIS A 306 -17.03 23.63 -7.20
N TRP A 307 -18.29 24.02 -7.07
CA TRP A 307 -19.08 24.44 -8.21
C TRP A 307 -20.07 25.55 -7.85
N ARG A 308 -20.53 26.23 -8.89
CA ARG A 308 -21.66 27.17 -8.87
C ARG A 308 -22.37 27.17 -10.22
N PRO A 309 -23.64 27.60 -10.31
CA PRO A 309 -24.29 27.85 -11.59
C PRO A 309 -23.49 28.82 -12.46
N SER A 310 -23.41 28.53 -13.76
CA SER A 310 -22.76 29.38 -14.74
C SER A 310 -23.62 30.61 -15.03
N SER A 311 -22.97 31.77 -15.25
CA SER A 311 -23.65 32.99 -15.69
C SER A 311 -23.65 33.15 -17.22
N VAL A 312 -23.05 32.21 -17.96
CA VAL A 312 -22.84 32.32 -19.42
C VAL A 312 -23.68 31.31 -20.20
N PHE A 313 -24.01 30.17 -19.60
CA PHE A 313 -24.84 29.13 -20.21
C PHE A 313 -25.65 28.40 -19.14
N SER A 314 -26.65 27.62 -19.57
CA SER A 314 -27.50 26.82 -18.69
C SER A 314 -26.78 25.57 -18.17
N GLY A 315 -25.81 25.77 -17.29
CA GLY A 315 -25.02 24.71 -16.65
C GLY A 315 -24.25 25.21 -15.43
N ASN A 316 -23.15 24.55 -15.08
CA ASN A 316 -22.33 24.87 -13.91
C ASN A 316 -20.90 25.24 -14.30
N LEU A 317 -20.29 26.14 -13.52
CA LEU A 317 -18.85 26.36 -13.46
C LEU A 317 -18.27 25.52 -12.33
N TYR A 318 -17.25 24.73 -12.64
CA TYR A 318 -16.51 23.92 -11.68
C TYR A 318 -15.12 24.48 -11.45
N LYS A 319 -14.65 24.44 -10.20
CA LYS A 319 -13.29 24.75 -9.77
C LYS A 319 -12.70 23.53 -9.08
N GLY A 320 -11.52 23.10 -9.53
CA GLY A 320 -10.70 22.09 -8.89
C GLY A 320 -9.41 22.70 -8.35
N ASP A 321 -8.94 22.20 -7.23
CA ASP A 321 -7.78 22.73 -6.52
C ASP A 321 -7.06 21.57 -5.81
N ALA A 322 -5.77 21.39 -6.13
CA ALA A 322 -4.90 20.36 -5.56
C ALA A 322 -3.44 20.83 -5.50
N ILE A 323 -2.67 20.26 -4.57
CA ILE A 323 -1.21 20.45 -4.48
C ILE A 323 -0.51 19.24 -5.10
N ILE A 324 0.33 19.49 -6.10
CA ILE A 324 1.15 18.48 -6.77
C ILE A 324 2.61 18.62 -6.30
N PRO A 325 3.26 17.53 -5.83
CA PRO A 325 4.63 17.57 -5.32
C PRO A 325 5.67 17.59 -6.46
N ALA A 326 5.65 18.67 -7.26
CA ALA A 326 6.65 18.97 -8.28
C ALA A 326 6.70 20.49 -8.57
N LYS A 327 7.78 20.95 -9.21
CA LYS A 327 7.95 22.33 -9.69
C LYS A 327 6.92 22.71 -10.78
N PRO A 328 6.53 24.00 -10.90
CA PRO A 328 5.53 24.45 -11.88
C PRO A 328 5.83 24.03 -13.31
N ASP A 329 7.09 24.13 -13.76
CA ASP A 329 7.46 23.72 -15.13
C ASP A 329 7.25 22.23 -15.37
N ARG A 330 7.59 21.37 -14.39
CA ARG A 330 7.40 19.92 -14.52
C ARG A 330 5.92 19.54 -14.55
N VAL A 331 5.09 20.21 -13.76
CA VAL A 331 3.64 20.04 -13.83
C VAL A 331 3.09 20.55 -15.15
N TRP A 332 3.63 21.67 -15.64
CA TRP A 332 3.23 22.28 -16.90
C TRP A 332 3.52 21.39 -18.11
N GLU A 333 4.64 20.67 -18.15
CA GLU A 333 4.91 19.70 -19.23
C GLU A 333 3.77 18.68 -19.40
N CYS A 334 3.10 18.26 -18.32
CA CYS A 334 1.94 17.38 -18.41
C CYS A 334 0.67 18.07 -18.93
N LEU A 335 0.53 19.38 -18.73
CA LEU A 335 -0.69 20.14 -19.01
C LEU A 335 -0.64 20.94 -20.31
N LYS A 336 0.55 21.18 -20.85
CA LYS A 336 0.81 22.02 -22.00
C LYS A 336 -0.05 21.58 -23.21
N PRO A 337 -0.77 22.51 -23.86
CA PRO A 337 -1.61 22.22 -25.02
C PRO A 337 -0.76 22.09 -26.28
N GLU A 338 -0.31 20.89 -26.60
CA GLU A 338 0.54 20.61 -27.77
C GLU A 338 0.08 19.35 -28.52
N THR A 339 0.18 19.38 -29.86
CA THR A 339 -0.16 18.23 -30.70
C THR A 339 0.73 17.04 -30.38
N GLY A 340 0.13 15.89 -30.07
CA GLY A 340 0.88 14.69 -29.66
C GLY A 340 1.59 14.81 -28.30
N GLY A 341 1.22 15.82 -27.51
CA GLY A 341 1.79 16.07 -26.19
C GLY A 341 1.49 15.01 -25.15
N LEU A 342 2.03 15.22 -23.95
CA LEU A 342 1.83 14.29 -22.83
C LEU A 342 0.37 14.16 -22.40
N ARG A 343 -0.44 15.20 -22.59
CA ARG A 343 -1.82 15.24 -22.11
C ARG A 343 -2.68 14.05 -22.57
N VAL A 344 -2.54 13.64 -23.83
CA VAL A 344 -3.27 12.49 -24.42
C VAL A 344 -2.86 11.15 -23.80
N LYS A 345 -1.67 11.07 -23.19
CA LYS A 345 -1.16 9.81 -22.63
C LYS A 345 -1.71 9.48 -21.24
N TRP A 346 -2.23 10.47 -20.51
CA TRP A 346 -2.61 10.31 -19.11
C TRP A 346 -4.00 10.86 -18.75
N ASP A 347 -4.52 11.83 -19.49
CA ASP A 347 -5.85 12.39 -19.21
C ASP A 347 -6.93 11.57 -19.91
N ASN A 348 -7.70 10.81 -19.12
CA ASN A 348 -8.79 9.97 -19.61
C ASN A 348 -9.91 10.76 -20.31
N ASN A 349 -9.93 12.09 -20.19
CA ASN A 349 -10.91 12.94 -20.88
C ASN A 349 -10.41 13.44 -22.24
N VAL A 350 -9.17 13.13 -22.65
CA VAL A 350 -8.57 13.61 -23.91
C VAL A 350 -8.13 12.42 -24.75
N ASP A 351 -8.86 12.16 -25.84
CA ASP A 351 -8.56 11.09 -26.80
C ASP A 351 -7.60 11.58 -27.90
N ASP A 352 -7.71 12.86 -28.28
CA ASP A 352 -6.82 13.51 -29.24
C ASP A 352 -6.71 15.01 -28.96
N PHE A 353 -5.57 15.60 -29.29
CA PHE A 353 -5.29 17.03 -29.13
C PHE A 353 -4.49 17.53 -30.33
N GLN A 354 -4.98 18.59 -30.98
CA GLN A 354 -4.39 19.15 -32.20
C GLN A 354 -4.32 20.68 -32.11
N VAL A 355 -3.17 21.27 -32.39
CA VAL A 355 -3.05 22.71 -32.65
C VAL A 355 -3.43 22.95 -34.11
N LEU A 356 -4.56 23.62 -34.35
CA LEU A 356 -5.07 23.91 -35.69
C LEU A 356 -4.36 25.13 -36.29
N GLU A 357 -4.19 26.18 -35.49
CA GLU A 357 -3.58 27.43 -35.90
C GLU A 357 -2.74 27.99 -34.76
N LYS A 358 -1.53 28.47 -35.08
CA LYS A 358 -0.71 29.22 -34.15
C LYS A 358 -0.80 30.70 -34.50
N VAL A 359 -1.57 31.46 -33.71
CA VAL A 359 -1.84 32.89 -33.95
C VAL A 359 -0.64 33.74 -33.52
N THR A 360 -0.08 33.45 -32.35
CA THR A 360 1.18 34.01 -31.84
C THR A 360 1.96 32.93 -31.07
N ASP A 361 3.10 33.27 -30.46
CA ASP A 361 3.84 32.33 -29.61
C ASP A 361 3.04 31.86 -28.38
N ASP A 362 2.17 32.73 -27.88
CA ASP A 362 1.39 32.49 -26.66
C ASP A 362 -0.10 32.19 -26.95
N VAL A 363 -0.55 32.36 -28.20
CA VAL A 363 -1.96 32.17 -28.59
C VAL A 363 -2.08 31.17 -29.73
N SER A 364 -2.88 30.13 -29.52
CA SER A 364 -3.17 29.10 -30.53
C SER A 364 -4.64 28.72 -30.54
N VAL A 365 -5.16 28.33 -31.69
CA VAL A 365 -6.45 27.65 -31.81
C VAL A 365 -6.20 26.15 -31.76
N CYS A 366 -6.85 25.48 -30.82
CA CYS A 366 -6.66 24.06 -30.56
C CYS A 366 -7.98 23.31 -30.69
N ARG A 367 -7.89 22.07 -31.17
CA ARG A 367 -8.95 21.09 -31.15
C ARG A 367 -8.66 20.04 -30.08
N THR A 368 -9.63 19.80 -29.20
CA THR A 368 -9.60 18.69 -28.24
C THR A 368 -10.70 17.70 -28.56
N VAL A 369 -10.38 16.42 -28.68
CA VAL A 369 -11.36 15.34 -28.82
C VAL A 369 -11.42 14.58 -27.51
N THR A 370 -12.64 14.27 -27.08
CA THR A 370 -12.91 13.55 -25.84
C THR A 370 -13.58 12.20 -26.15
N PRO A 371 -13.26 11.14 -25.40
CA PRO A 371 -13.87 9.84 -25.61
C PRO A 371 -15.34 9.85 -25.15
N SER A 372 -16.05 8.75 -25.41
CA SER A 372 -17.36 8.57 -24.80
C SER A 372 -17.23 8.40 -23.28
N ALA A 373 -18.15 9.00 -22.53
CA ALA A 373 -18.18 8.97 -21.07
C ALA A 373 -19.55 8.55 -20.52
N ALA A 374 -19.61 8.34 -19.20
CA ALA A 374 -20.82 7.94 -18.47
C ALA A 374 -21.51 6.70 -19.09
N MET A 375 -20.74 5.63 -19.30
CA MET A 375 -21.23 4.36 -19.88
C MET A 375 -21.93 4.53 -21.24
N GLY A 376 -21.43 5.44 -22.09
CA GLY A 376 -22.00 5.67 -23.42
C GLY A 376 -23.09 6.75 -23.49
N ILE A 377 -23.57 7.23 -22.34
CA ILE A 377 -24.60 8.29 -22.30
C ILE A 377 -24.04 9.61 -22.87
N ILE A 378 -22.76 9.88 -22.61
CA ILE A 378 -22.06 11.02 -23.18
C ILE A 378 -21.27 10.48 -24.40
N ALA A 379 -21.81 10.64 -25.61
CA ALA A 379 -21.09 10.45 -26.88
C ALA A 379 -19.72 11.20 -26.97
N PRO A 380 -18.83 10.86 -27.90
CA PRO A 380 -17.59 11.62 -28.12
C PRO A 380 -17.84 13.09 -28.49
N ARG A 381 -17.05 14.01 -27.93
CA ARG A 381 -17.11 15.45 -28.26
C ARG A 381 -15.84 15.91 -28.96
N ASP A 382 -15.98 16.92 -29.81
CA ASP A 382 -14.87 17.80 -30.17
C ASP A 382 -15.11 19.22 -29.66
N PHE A 383 -14.04 19.87 -29.22
CA PHE A 383 -14.00 21.25 -28.74
C PHE A 383 -12.98 22.01 -29.57
N ILE A 384 -13.31 23.23 -29.96
CA ILE A 384 -12.39 24.14 -30.65
C ILE A 384 -12.27 25.39 -29.81
N ASP A 385 -11.06 25.62 -29.30
CA ASP A 385 -10.81 26.67 -28.34
C ASP A 385 -9.62 27.52 -28.78
N VAL A 386 -9.74 28.84 -28.64
CA VAL A 386 -8.57 29.71 -28.62
C VAL A 386 -7.96 29.62 -27.22
N VAL A 387 -6.66 29.33 -27.17
CA VAL A 387 -5.90 29.09 -25.95
C VAL A 387 -4.79 30.12 -25.83
N LEU A 388 -4.76 30.85 -24.72
CA LEU A 388 -3.71 31.76 -24.31
C LEU A 388 -2.87 31.13 -23.19
N ILE A 389 -1.59 30.92 -23.47
CA ILE A 389 -0.59 30.55 -22.48
C ILE A 389 0.05 31.83 -21.95
N LYS A 390 0.23 31.92 -20.63
CA LYS A 390 0.94 33.04 -20.02
C LYS A 390 1.85 32.59 -18.90
N ARG A 391 3.08 33.10 -18.89
CA ARG A 391 4.05 32.95 -17.82
C ARG A 391 4.17 34.27 -17.05
N TYR A 392 4.25 34.19 -15.73
CA TYR A 392 4.29 35.35 -14.83
C TYR A 392 5.63 35.43 -14.10
N GLU A 393 5.98 36.62 -13.62
CA GLU A 393 7.24 36.88 -12.91
C GLU A 393 7.37 36.09 -11.60
N ASP A 394 6.25 35.73 -10.98
CA ASP A 394 6.19 34.90 -9.77
C ASP A 394 6.40 33.39 -10.05
N GLY A 395 6.65 33.01 -11.32
CA GLY A 395 6.82 31.64 -11.75
C GLY A 395 5.50 30.90 -12.02
N ALA A 396 4.35 31.57 -11.92
CA ALA A 396 3.08 30.97 -12.30
C ALA A 396 2.98 30.78 -13.82
N ILE A 397 2.30 29.71 -14.24
CA ILE A 397 2.04 29.39 -15.65
C ILE A 397 0.54 29.11 -15.80
N THR A 398 -0.11 29.72 -16.78
CA THR A 398 -1.56 29.57 -16.99
C THR A 398 -1.88 29.20 -18.43
N SER A 399 -2.83 28.30 -18.61
CA SER A 399 -3.57 28.07 -19.86
C SER A 399 -4.97 28.63 -19.69
N ASN A 400 -5.39 29.54 -20.57
CA ASN A 400 -6.71 30.17 -20.54
C ASN A 400 -7.38 29.92 -21.89
N ALA A 401 -8.61 29.42 -21.89
CA ALA A 401 -9.26 29.01 -23.12
C ALA A 401 -10.72 29.47 -23.17
N THR A 402 -11.20 29.71 -24.40
CA THR A 402 -12.61 29.87 -24.71
C THR A 402 -12.88 29.37 -26.11
N ASN A 403 -14.10 28.92 -26.38
CA ASN A 403 -14.50 28.38 -27.66
C ASN A 403 -14.37 29.41 -28.79
N VAL A 404 -14.06 28.92 -29.99
CA VAL A 404 -13.99 29.68 -31.23
C VAL A 404 -14.41 28.78 -32.41
N GLU A 405 -14.92 29.36 -33.48
CA GLU A 405 -15.12 28.64 -34.74
C GLU A 405 -13.85 28.69 -35.59
N HIS A 406 -13.53 27.60 -36.29
CA HIS A 406 -12.36 27.53 -37.17
C HIS A 406 -12.74 26.93 -38.53
N PRO A 407 -12.46 27.59 -39.66
CA PRO A 407 -12.84 27.13 -41.00
C PRO A 407 -12.35 25.72 -41.34
N ASP A 408 -11.14 25.36 -40.92
CA ASP A 408 -10.54 24.05 -41.20
C ASP A 408 -11.07 22.92 -40.31
N CYS A 409 -11.97 23.22 -39.36
CA CYS A 409 -12.56 22.23 -38.47
C CYS A 409 -14.09 22.43 -38.32
N PRO A 410 -14.85 22.27 -39.42
CA PRO A 410 -16.31 22.35 -39.36
C PRO A 410 -16.89 21.19 -38.53
N PRO A 411 -18.15 21.30 -38.06
CA PRO A 411 -18.82 20.23 -37.33
C PRO A 411 -18.77 18.88 -38.07
N GLN A 412 -18.32 17.83 -37.38
CA GLN A 412 -18.15 16.50 -37.96
C GLN A 412 -19.19 15.53 -37.41
N ARG A 413 -19.82 14.72 -38.28
CA ARG A 413 -20.88 13.76 -37.87
C ARG A 413 -20.47 12.77 -36.76
N LYS A 414 -19.17 12.47 -36.66
CA LYS A 414 -18.62 11.53 -35.66
C LYS A 414 -18.66 12.09 -34.23
N PHE A 415 -18.71 13.42 -34.08
CA PHE A 415 -18.58 14.10 -32.80
C PHE A 415 -19.78 15.02 -32.55
N VAL A 416 -20.18 15.13 -31.28
CA VAL A 416 -21.04 16.25 -30.86
C VAL A 416 -20.12 17.44 -30.59
N ARG A 417 -20.37 18.60 -31.22
CA ARG A 417 -19.60 19.82 -30.92
C ARG A 417 -19.96 20.30 -29.51
N GLY A 418 -18.97 20.33 -28.63
CA GLY A 418 -19.10 20.96 -27.31
C GLY A 418 -18.46 22.36 -27.31
N PHE A 419 -18.77 23.14 -26.29
CA PHE A 419 -18.26 24.51 -26.15
C PHE A 419 -17.63 24.69 -24.78
N ASN A 420 -16.36 25.10 -24.73
CA ASN A 420 -15.78 25.61 -23.50
C ASN A 420 -16.02 27.11 -23.43
N HIS A 421 -16.79 27.56 -22.45
CA HIS A 421 -16.77 28.97 -22.04
C HIS A 421 -15.47 29.25 -21.26
N PRO A 422 -15.16 30.50 -20.86
CA PRO A 422 -13.89 30.83 -20.23
C PRO A 422 -13.46 29.82 -19.16
N CYS A 423 -12.40 29.08 -19.47
CA CYS A 423 -11.89 27.95 -18.70
C CYS A 423 -10.36 27.98 -18.70
N GLY A 424 -9.72 27.13 -17.90
CA GLY A 424 -8.26 27.11 -17.87
C GLY A 424 -7.65 26.32 -16.73
N SER A 425 -6.32 26.27 -16.74
CA SER A 425 -5.49 25.66 -15.69
C SER A 425 -4.38 26.61 -15.27
N PHE A 426 -4.08 26.64 -13.98
CA PHE A 426 -3.05 27.49 -13.37
C PHE A 426 -2.10 26.59 -12.60
N CYS A 427 -0.81 26.69 -12.90
CA CYS A 427 0.28 26.10 -12.14
C CYS A 427 0.94 27.23 -11.34
N VAL A 428 0.65 27.32 -10.05
CA VAL A 428 1.15 28.37 -9.17
C VAL A 428 2.16 27.79 -8.19
N PRO A 429 3.41 28.30 -8.11
CA PRO A 429 4.35 27.84 -7.11
C PRO A 429 3.84 28.11 -5.68
N VAL A 430 4.06 27.16 -4.78
CA VAL A 430 3.64 27.31 -3.37
C VAL A 430 4.68 28.15 -2.62
N PRO A 431 4.28 29.26 -1.95
CA PRO A 431 5.22 30.11 -1.21
C PRO A 431 6.00 29.33 -0.16
N GLY A 432 7.33 29.41 -0.19
CA GLY A 432 8.21 28.69 0.73
C GLY A 432 8.43 27.20 0.41
N GLU A 433 7.75 26.65 -0.60
CA GLU A 433 7.82 25.24 -0.97
C GLU A 433 8.08 25.09 -2.48
N PRO A 434 9.32 25.32 -2.95
CA PRO A 434 9.64 25.41 -4.38
C PRO A 434 9.44 24.10 -5.15
N GLU A 435 9.40 22.96 -4.45
CA GLU A 435 9.14 21.63 -5.02
C GLU A 435 7.64 21.27 -5.04
N LYS A 436 6.74 22.22 -4.78
CA LYS A 436 5.29 22.02 -4.84
C LYS A 436 4.61 23.07 -5.72
N THR A 437 3.58 22.62 -6.43
CA THR A 437 2.75 23.47 -7.29
C THR A 437 1.30 23.33 -6.87
N GLN A 438 0.63 24.46 -6.63
CA GLN A 438 -0.81 24.49 -6.57
C GLN A 438 -1.37 24.50 -7.99
N VAL A 439 -2.16 23.48 -8.31
CA VAL A 439 -2.85 23.37 -9.59
C VAL A 439 -4.32 23.75 -9.39
N LEU A 440 -4.75 24.81 -10.08
CA LEU A 440 -6.13 25.26 -10.11
C LEU A 440 -6.69 25.04 -11.51
N CYS A 441 -7.83 24.37 -11.63
CA CYS A 441 -8.53 24.20 -12.90
C CYS A 441 -9.96 24.74 -12.79
N PHE A 442 -10.38 25.50 -13.80
CA PHE A 442 -11.76 25.96 -13.91
C PHE A 442 -12.36 25.42 -15.20
N PHE A 443 -13.44 24.66 -15.11
CA PHE A 443 -14.14 24.07 -16.24
C PHE A 443 -15.55 24.66 -16.35
N GLN A 444 -15.82 25.29 -17.49
CA GLN A 444 -17.10 25.91 -17.82
C GLN A 444 -17.59 25.35 -19.17
N THR A 445 -17.76 24.04 -19.20
CA THR A 445 -17.96 23.27 -20.42
C THR A 445 -19.44 22.97 -20.65
N ASP A 446 -19.94 23.37 -21.81
CA ASP A 446 -21.21 22.92 -22.37
C ASP A 446 -20.96 21.69 -23.25
N LEU A 447 -21.43 20.52 -22.81
CA LEU A 447 -21.28 19.27 -23.54
C LEU A 447 -22.21 19.15 -24.76
N SER A 448 -23.21 20.04 -24.84
CA SER A 448 -24.27 20.07 -25.85
C SER A 448 -25.05 18.75 -26.00
N GLY A 449 -26.15 18.82 -26.75
CA GLY A 449 -27.05 17.70 -26.94
C GLY A 449 -27.95 17.41 -25.72
N HIS A 450 -28.82 16.41 -25.88
CA HIS A 450 -29.84 16.05 -24.90
C HIS A 450 -29.27 15.08 -23.84
N ILE A 451 -28.50 15.61 -22.88
CA ILE A 451 -27.93 14.83 -21.78
C ILE A 451 -28.75 15.04 -20.51
N PRO A 452 -29.13 14.00 -19.77
CA PRO A 452 -29.77 14.16 -18.46
C PRO A 452 -28.90 14.98 -17.50
N GLN A 453 -29.49 15.99 -16.87
CA GLN A 453 -28.75 16.89 -15.98
C GLN A 453 -28.07 16.16 -14.81
N SER A 454 -28.70 15.11 -14.27
CA SER A 454 -28.12 14.27 -13.20
C SER A 454 -26.82 13.57 -13.62
N VAL A 455 -26.68 13.24 -14.90
CA VAL A 455 -25.46 12.65 -15.47
C VAL A 455 -24.37 13.72 -15.56
N VAL A 456 -24.71 14.93 -16.01
CA VAL A 456 -23.77 16.06 -16.09
C VAL A 456 -23.25 16.46 -14.69
N GLU A 457 -24.15 16.53 -13.70
CA GLU A 457 -23.85 16.92 -12.32
C GLU A 457 -23.02 15.88 -11.54
N SER A 458 -23.02 14.61 -11.99
CA SER A 458 -22.17 13.56 -11.43
C SER A 458 -20.85 13.42 -12.21
N PHE A 459 -20.88 13.59 -13.53
CA PHE A 459 -19.73 13.44 -14.42
C PHE A 459 -18.60 14.42 -14.08
N PHE A 460 -18.87 15.73 -14.05
CA PHE A 460 -17.80 16.74 -13.90
C PHE A 460 -17.02 16.60 -12.59
N PRO A 461 -17.64 16.44 -11.40
CA PRO A 461 -16.87 16.23 -10.17
C PRO A 461 -15.99 14.97 -10.18
N ILE A 462 -16.49 13.86 -10.75
CA ILE A 462 -15.74 12.59 -10.87
C ILE A 462 -14.58 12.75 -11.85
N SER A 463 -14.84 13.37 -13.00
CA SER A 463 -13.85 13.64 -14.04
C SER A 463 -12.73 14.53 -13.51
N MET A 464 -13.05 15.60 -12.76
CA MET A 464 -12.05 16.46 -12.14
C MET A 464 -11.19 15.72 -11.12
N ASN A 465 -11.81 14.91 -10.25
CA ASN A 465 -11.04 14.15 -9.27
C ASN A 465 -10.07 13.16 -9.94
N THR A 466 -10.54 12.46 -10.97
CA THR A 466 -9.72 11.56 -11.80
C THR A 466 -8.60 12.32 -12.50
N PHE A 467 -8.88 13.52 -13.03
CA PHE A 467 -7.90 14.37 -13.68
C PHE A 467 -6.73 14.71 -12.75
N PHE A 468 -6.98 15.20 -11.53
CA PHE A 468 -5.90 15.54 -10.60
C PHE A 468 -5.11 14.31 -10.16
N THR A 469 -5.80 13.19 -9.91
CA THR A 469 -5.15 11.91 -9.54
C THR A 469 -4.21 11.43 -10.65
N ASN A 470 -4.68 11.47 -11.90
CA ASN A 470 -3.87 11.06 -13.05
C ASN A 470 -2.73 12.04 -13.33
N LEU A 471 -2.95 13.34 -13.15
CA LEU A 471 -1.91 14.37 -13.28
C LEU A 471 -0.77 14.12 -12.29
N ALA A 472 -1.09 13.90 -11.01
CA ALA A 472 -0.10 13.63 -9.98
C ALA A 472 0.75 12.39 -10.32
N LYS A 473 0.11 11.34 -10.83
CA LYS A 473 0.78 10.14 -11.31
C LYS A 473 1.68 10.42 -12.53
N ALA A 474 1.17 11.12 -13.54
CA ALA A 474 1.90 11.44 -14.76
C ALA A 474 3.16 12.27 -14.47
N VAL A 475 3.05 13.26 -13.59
CA VAL A 475 4.17 14.10 -13.15
C VAL A 475 5.26 13.27 -12.47
N LYS A 476 4.88 12.26 -11.69
CA LYS A 476 5.81 11.34 -11.01
C LYS A 476 6.52 10.40 -11.99
N GLU A 477 5.84 9.98 -13.05
CA GLU A 477 6.37 9.06 -14.07
C GLU A 477 7.26 9.75 -15.12
N LEU A 478 7.21 11.09 -15.23
CA LEU A 478 8.16 11.84 -16.04
C LEU A 478 9.60 11.52 -15.62
N LYS A 479 10.34 10.88 -16.53
CA LYS A 479 11.77 10.61 -16.35
C LYS A 479 12.53 11.94 -16.41
N VAL A 480 13.45 12.11 -15.47
CA VAL A 480 14.41 13.24 -15.40
C VAL A 480 15.36 13.17 -16.58
#